data_AF-A0A095A290-F1
#
_entry.id   AF-A0A095A290-F1
#
_cell.length_a   1.000
_cell.length_b   1.000
_cell.length_c   1.000
_cell.angle_alpha   90.00
_cell.angle_beta   90.00
_cell.angle_gamma   90.00
#
_symmetry.space_group_name_H-M   'P 1'
#
loop_
_entity.id
_entity.type
_entity.pdbx_description
1 polymer ?
#
loop_
_entity_poly.entity_id
_entity_poly.type
_entity_poly.pdbx_seq_one_letter_code
_entity_poly.pdbx_strand_id
1 'polypeptide(L)'
;MKHSVVKDLRNFILEGVKSSKNVPTRCKVEELLEKDVDCKSFLLINERFENLPLSICSEAISSLPSEFKSSDLLPTHLFILSWAYSEEVKDSDKKYEFAYPEIEFVVPHALHVLELDHNSLTLHSAKKKQSSDGDDDEGTNDFNTLLLIIIPMDRFHDMLTSLASHV
;
A
#
# COMPACT_ATOMS: atom_id res chain seq x y z
N MET A 1 -6.39 -1.37 28.83
CA MET A 1 -6.78 -0.68 27.58
C MET A 1 -7.18 -1.74 26.56
N LYS A 2 -8.28 -1.55 25.81
CA LYS A 2 -8.57 -2.43 24.66
C LYS A 2 -7.64 -2.03 23.52
N HIS A 3 -6.69 -2.90 23.17
CA HIS A 3 -5.94 -2.77 21.94
C HIS A 3 -6.92 -2.91 20.77
N SER A 4 -6.86 -1.97 19.82
CA SER A 4 -7.67 -2.01 18.61
C SER A 4 -6.71 -2.06 17.43
N VAL A 5 -6.61 -3.23 16.81
CA VAL A 5 -5.75 -3.45 15.63
C VAL A 5 -6.04 -2.42 14.54
N VAL A 6 -7.31 -2.05 14.35
CA VAL A 6 -7.72 -1.03 13.38
C VAL A 6 -7.14 0.35 13.70
N LYS A 7 -7.14 0.74 14.98
CA LYS A 7 -6.55 2.01 15.42
C LYS A 7 -5.04 2.00 15.23
N ASP A 8 -4.39 0.89 15.57
CA ASP A 8 -2.94 0.74 15.46
C ASP A 8 -2.50 0.76 13.99
N LEU A 9 -3.23 0.08 13.09
CA LEU A 9 -2.99 0.13 11.64
C LEU A 9 -3.20 1.53 11.06
N ARG A 10 -4.27 2.23 11.46
CA ARG A 10 -4.50 3.61 11.01
C ARG A 10 -3.36 4.54 11.45
N ASN A 11 -2.93 4.42 12.70
CA ASN A 11 -1.81 5.22 13.22
C ASN A 11 -0.51 4.89 12.47
N PHE A 12 -0.23 3.60 12.21
CA PHE A 12 0.92 3.17 11.44
C PHE A 12 0.95 3.84 10.05
N ILE A 13 -0.16 3.82 9.31
CA ILE A 13 -0.25 4.46 8.00
C ILE A 13 -0.07 5.99 8.13
N LEU A 14 -0.72 6.63 9.10
CA LEU A 14 -0.61 8.08 9.31
C LEU A 14 0.81 8.53 9.64
N GLU A 15 1.55 7.80 10.48
CA GLU A 15 2.95 8.11 10.78
C GLU A 15 3.84 7.94 9.53
N GLY A 16 3.59 6.90 8.72
CA GLY A 16 4.25 6.71 7.43
C GLY A 16 3.98 7.85 6.44
N VAL A 17 2.73 8.33 6.39
CA VAL A 17 2.34 9.45 5.53
C VAL A 17 3.03 10.73 6.00
N LYS A 18 2.97 11.04 7.30
CA LYS A 18 3.56 12.26 7.89
C LYS A 18 5.07 12.37 7.66
N SER A 19 5.77 11.23 7.69
CA SER A 19 7.21 11.12 7.43
C SER A 19 7.59 11.13 5.95
N SER A 20 6.63 11.05 5.02
CA SER A 20 6.90 11.05 3.59
C SER A 20 7.50 12.39 3.10
N LYS A 21 8.46 12.29 2.17
CA LYS A 21 9.16 13.45 1.58
C LYS A 21 8.33 14.19 0.52
N ASN A 22 7.33 13.52 -0.09
CA ASN A 22 6.48 14.13 -1.13
C ASN A 22 5.38 15.00 -0.48
N VAL A 23 5.74 16.22 -0.10
CA VAL A 23 4.85 17.14 0.65
C VAL A 23 3.50 17.38 -0.05
N PRO A 24 3.42 17.66 -1.37
CA PRO A 24 2.13 17.91 -2.02
C PRO A 24 1.18 16.71 -1.97
N THR A 25 1.70 15.51 -2.20
CA THR A 25 0.88 14.28 -2.18
C THR A 25 0.53 13.91 -0.75
N ARG A 26 1.48 14.04 0.18
CA ARG A 26 1.27 13.84 1.63
C ARG A 26 0.08 14.62 2.15
N CYS A 27 0.01 15.93 1.90
CA CYS A 27 -1.08 16.77 2.41
C CYS A 27 -2.47 16.27 1.95
N LYS A 28 -2.58 15.83 0.68
CA LYS A 28 -3.83 15.27 0.15
C LYS A 28 -4.20 13.94 0.80
N VAL A 29 -3.21 13.08 1.03
CA VAL A 29 -3.43 11.78 1.70
C VAL A 29 -3.82 11.98 3.17
N GLU A 30 -3.21 12.93 3.87
CA GLU A 30 -3.59 13.30 5.23
C GLU A 30 -5.05 13.81 5.30
N GLU A 31 -5.48 14.62 4.32
CA GLU A 31 -6.87 15.07 4.23
C GLU A 31 -7.86 13.90 4.07
N LEU A 32 -7.55 12.92 3.22
CA LEU A 32 -8.37 11.71 3.05
C LEU A 32 -8.43 10.84 4.31
N LEU A 33 -7.35 10.78 5.10
CA LEU A 33 -7.27 9.94 6.30
C LEU A 33 -7.85 10.60 7.56
N GLU A 34 -7.74 11.92 7.70
CA GLU A 34 -8.08 12.63 8.95
C GLU A 34 -9.30 13.57 8.84
N LYS A 35 -9.61 14.11 7.65
CA LYS A 35 -10.52 15.28 7.54
C LYS A 35 -11.76 15.05 6.68
N ASP A 36 -11.69 14.15 5.70
CA ASP A 36 -12.81 13.92 4.78
C ASP A 36 -13.87 13.00 5.42
N VAL A 37 -14.97 13.61 5.88
CA VAL A 37 -16.10 12.91 6.51
C VAL A 37 -16.92 12.07 5.52
N ASP A 38 -16.83 12.36 4.23
CA ASP A 38 -17.50 11.61 3.16
C ASP A 38 -16.59 10.49 2.62
N CYS A 39 -15.30 10.51 2.98
CA CYS A 39 -14.35 9.47 2.60
C CYS A 39 -14.54 8.19 3.43
N LYS A 40 -15.00 7.14 2.76
CA LYS A 40 -15.09 5.78 3.29
C LYS A 40 -13.89 4.98 2.79
N SER A 41 -12.76 5.15 3.47
CA SER A 41 -11.50 4.47 3.13
C SER A 41 -11.46 3.04 3.65
N PHE A 42 -11.06 2.11 2.78
CA PHE A 42 -10.86 0.71 3.10
C PHE A 42 -9.41 0.32 2.82
N LEU A 43 -8.80 -0.45 3.73
CA LEU A 43 -7.47 -1.03 3.50
C LEU A 43 -7.65 -2.40 2.84
N LEU A 44 -7.15 -2.55 1.62
CA LEU A 44 -7.05 -3.83 0.94
C LEU A 44 -5.71 -4.46 1.27
N ILE A 45 -5.74 -5.59 1.98
CA ILE A 45 -4.57 -6.45 2.21
C ILE A 45 -4.68 -7.58 1.21
N ASN A 46 -3.81 -7.54 0.19
CA ASN A 46 -3.74 -8.57 -0.84
C ASN A 46 -2.35 -9.22 -0.78
N GLU A 47 -2.30 -10.42 -0.22
CA GLU A 47 -1.08 -11.20 -0.05
C GLU A 47 -1.25 -12.55 -0.74
N ARG A 48 -0.20 -13.04 -1.38
CA ARG A 48 -0.25 -14.29 -2.14
C ARG A 48 1.11 -14.98 -2.17
N PHE A 49 1.10 -16.27 -2.50
CA PHE A 49 2.31 -16.96 -2.89
C PHE A 49 2.80 -16.46 -4.27
N GLU A 50 4.11 -16.34 -4.42
CA GLU A 50 4.76 -15.81 -5.64
C GLU A 50 4.39 -16.59 -6.90
N ASN A 51 4.19 -17.91 -6.76
CA ASN A 51 3.87 -18.82 -7.86
C ASN A 51 2.40 -18.77 -8.33
N LEU A 52 1.54 -17.99 -7.67
CA LEU A 52 0.16 -17.83 -8.12
C LEU A 52 0.11 -16.92 -9.35
N PRO A 53 -0.60 -17.33 -10.42
CA PRO A 53 -0.69 -16.52 -11.63
C PRO A 53 -1.59 -15.30 -11.41
N LEU A 54 -1.32 -14.24 -12.17
CA LEU A 54 -2.09 -12.98 -12.11
C LEU A 54 -3.59 -13.16 -12.40
N SER A 55 -3.98 -14.19 -13.16
CA SER A 55 -5.39 -14.57 -13.37
C SER A 55 -6.12 -14.76 -12.06
N ILE A 56 -5.51 -15.49 -11.13
CA ILE A 56 -6.10 -15.83 -9.84
C ILE A 56 -6.17 -14.57 -8.98
N CYS A 57 -5.18 -13.68 -9.05
CA CYS A 57 -5.21 -12.39 -8.35
C CYS A 57 -6.40 -11.55 -8.83
N SER A 58 -6.56 -11.41 -10.15
CA SER A 58 -7.65 -10.62 -10.75
C SER A 58 -9.02 -11.20 -10.39
N GLU A 59 -9.18 -12.52 -10.48
CA GLU A 59 -10.41 -13.21 -10.09
C GLU A 59 -10.74 -12.97 -8.61
N ALA A 60 -9.77 -13.10 -7.71
CA ALA A 60 -9.96 -12.94 -6.27
C ALA A 60 -10.44 -11.54 -5.88
N ILE A 61 -9.98 -10.48 -6.55
CA ILE A 61 -10.40 -9.10 -6.25
C ILE A 61 -11.64 -8.67 -7.05
N SER A 62 -12.02 -9.41 -8.09
CA SER A 62 -13.18 -9.10 -8.93
C SER A 62 -14.51 -9.23 -8.20
N SER A 63 -14.57 -10.05 -7.14
CA SER A 63 -15.77 -10.24 -6.30
C SER A 63 -16.00 -9.10 -5.31
N LEU A 64 -14.97 -8.33 -4.95
CA LEU A 64 -15.04 -7.29 -3.91
C LEU A 64 -16.20 -6.30 -4.07
N PRO A 65 -16.51 -5.75 -5.26
CA PRO A 65 -17.65 -4.84 -5.42
C PRO A 65 -18.98 -5.50 -5.04
N SER A 66 -19.14 -6.78 -5.36
CA SER A 66 -20.33 -7.54 -5.00
C SER A 66 -20.37 -7.86 -3.50
N GLU A 67 -19.23 -8.17 -2.89
CA GLU A 67 -19.12 -8.42 -1.45
C GLU A 67 -19.44 -7.16 -0.64
N PHE A 68 -18.89 -6.00 -1.03
CA PHE A 68 -19.21 -4.72 -0.43
C PHE A 68 -20.71 -4.42 -0.51
N LYS A 69 -21.31 -4.60 -1.69
CA LYS A 69 -22.75 -4.42 -1.88
C LYS A 69 -23.57 -5.35 -1.00
N SER A 70 -23.18 -6.62 -0.88
CA SER A 70 -23.89 -7.61 -0.04
C SER A 70 -23.80 -7.31 1.45
N SER A 71 -22.77 -6.58 1.86
CA SER A 71 -22.51 -6.20 3.25
C SER A 71 -22.94 -4.76 3.58
N ASP A 72 -23.68 -4.11 2.67
CA ASP A 72 -24.07 -2.68 2.76
C ASP A 72 -22.88 -1.73 2.99
N LEU A 73 -21.70 -2.09 2.48
CA LEU A 73 -20.49 -1.28 2.50
C LEU A 73 -20.36 -0.50 1.20
N LEU A 74 -20.02 0.79 1.33
CA LEU A 74 -19.88 1.71 0.21
C LEU A 74 -18.52 2.42 0.32
N PRO A 75 -17.40 1.71 0.08
CA PRO A 75 -16.10 2.35 0.06
C PRO A 75 -16.06 3.44 -1.01
N THR A 76 -15.38 4.54 -0.72
CA THR A 76 -15.06 5.55 -1.74
C THR A 76 -13.63 5.40 -2.24
N HIS A 77 -12.75 4.86 -1.39
CA HIS A 77 -11.34 4.64 -1.70
C HIS A 77 -10.84 3.30 -1.15
N LEU A 78 -9.96 2.65 -1.90
CA LEU A 78 -9.14 1.53 -1.48
C LEU A 78 -7.70 1.98 -1.28
N PHE A 79 -7.14 1.59 -0.15
CA PHE A 79 -5.76 1.82 0.25
C PHE A 79 -5.05 0.49 0.10
N ILE A 80 -3.95 0.47 -0.64
CA ILE A 80 -3.12 -0.71 -0.85
C ILE A 80 -1.72 -0.37 -0.36
N LEU A 81 -1.15 -1.27 0.44
CA LEU A 81 0.26 -1.23 0.80
C LEU A 81 0.99 -2.23 -0.09
N SER A 82 2.04 -1.78 -0.76
CA SER A 82 2.88 -2.65 -1.59
C SER A 82 4.35 -2.36 -1.39
N TRP A 83 5.14 -3.41 -1.30
CA TRP A 83 6.59 -3.31 -1.35
C TRP A 83 7.08 -3.13 -2.78
N ALA A 84 8.17 -2.39 -2.92
CA ALA A 84 8.92 -2.22 -4.15
C ALA A 84 10.40 -2.01 -3.83
N TYR A 85 11.25 -2.35 -4.79
CA TYR A 85 12.61 -1.86 -4.86
C TYR A 85 12.58 -0.57 -5.65
N SER A 86 13.10 0.52 -5.06
CA SER A 86 13.30 1.78 -5.78
C SER A 86 14.78 2.03 -6.00
N GLU A 87 15.10 2.45 -7.22
CA GLU A 87 16.42 2.93 -7.62
C GLU A 87 16.28 4.36 -8.14
N GLU A 88 17.13 5.26 -7.65
CA GLU A 88 17.23 6.62 -8.21
C GLU A 88 17.98 6.56 -9.54
N VAL A 89 17.31 6.96 -10.62
CA VAL A 89 17.91 7.08 -11.94
C VAL A 89 18.48 8.50 -12.08
N LYS A 90 19.47 8.66 -12.96
CA LYS A 90 19.96 10.00 -13.35
C LYS A 90 18.77 10.86 -13.79
N ASP A 91 18.75 12.12 -13.37
CA ASP A 91 17.69 13.11 -13.58
C ASP A 91 16.50 13.10 -12.59
N SER A 92 16.62 12.43 -11.44
CA SER A 92 15.62 12.41 -10.34
C SER A 92 14.37 11.57 -10.59
N ASP A 93 14.33 10.85 -11.71
CA ASP A 93 13.30 9.85 -11.95
C ASP A 93 13.60 8.60 -11.12
N LYS A 94 12.57 8.07 -10.46
CA LYS A 94 12.65 6.80 -9.73
C LYS A 94 12.09 5.67 -10.57
N LYS A 95 12.83 4.57 -10.65
CA LYS A 95 12.32 3.32 -11.20
C LYS A 95 11.89 2.44 -10.03
N TYR A 96 10.70 1.84 -10.15
CA TYR A 96 10.19 0.87 -9.19
C TYR A 96 10.16 -0.53 -9.81
N GLU A 97 10.63 -1.50 -9.05
CA GLU A 97 10.39 -2.92 -9.28
C GLU A 97 9.49 -3.42 -8.14
N PHE A 98 8.24 -3.74 -8.46
CA PHE A 98 7.23 -4.09 -7.46
C PHE A 98 7.39 -5.54 -6.99
N ALA A 99 7.19 -5.77 -5.70
CA ALA A 99 7.15 -7.13 -5.14
C ALA A 99 6.01 -7.96 -5.73
N TYR A 100 4.91 -7.30 -6.06
CA TYR A 100 3.73 -7.88 -6.67
C TYR A 100 3.56 -7.31 -8.09
N PRO A 101 3.75 -8.12 -9.17
CA PRO A 101 3.68 -7.64 -10.54
C PRO A 101 2.32 -7.04 -10.92
N GLU A 102 1.23 -7.46 -10.27
CA GLU A 102 -0.09 -6.85 -10.44
C GLU A 102 -0.08 -5.33 -10.18
N ILE A 103 0.81 -4.84 -9.31
CA ILE A 103 0.85 -3.44 -8.90
C ILE A 103 1.24 -2.51 -10.05
N GLU A 104 2.01 -3.00 -11.03
CA GLU A 104 2.34 -2.25 -12.24
C GLU A 104 1.08 -1.85 -13.02
N PHE A 105 0.05 -2.69 -13.01
CA PHE A 105 -1.23 -2.43 -13.67
C PHE A 105 -2.21 -1.67 -12.78
N VAL A 106 -1.97 -1.63 -11.48
CA VAL A 106 -2.80 -0.93 -10.49
C VAL A 106 -2.43 0.54 -10.39
N VAL A 107 -1.12 0.85 -10.33
CA VAL A 107 -0.58 2.21 -10.15
C VAL A 107 -1.13 3.24 -11.15
N PRO A 108 -1.30 2.95 -12.46
CA PRO A 108 -1.86 3.89 -13.42
C PRO A 108 -3.29 4.38 -13.09
N HIS A 109 -4.05 3.60 -12.31
CA HIS A 109 -5.41 3.94 -11.92
C HIS A 109 -5.49 4.66 -10.57
N ALA A 110 -4.37 4.74 -9.85
CA ALA A 110 -4.31 5.36 -8.54
C ALA A 110 -4.60 6.87 -8.62
N LEU A 111 -5.32 7.37 -7.62
CA LEU A 111 -5.44 8.81 -7.39
C LEU A 111 -4.13 9.36 -6.81
N HIS A 112 -3.53 8.64 -5.87
CA HIS A 112 -2.26 8.98 -5.23
C HIS A 112 -1.39 7.73 -5.03
N VAL A 113 -0.09 7.91 -5.22
CA VAL A 113 0.95 6.95 -4.84
C VAL A 113 1.94 7.69 -3.96
N LEU A 114 2.17 7.19 -2.75
CA LEU A 114 3.03 7.83 -1.76
C LEU A 114 4.03 6.81 -1.23
N GLU A 115 5.32 7.12 -1.36
CA GLU A 115 6.36 6.40 -0.63
C GLU A 115 6.25 6.72 0.87
N LEU A 116 6.12 5.68 1.68
CA LEU A 116 6.19 5.76 3.13
C LEU A 116 7.65 5.57 3.56
N ASP A 117 8.12 6.41 4.47
CA ASP A 117 9.49 6.29 4.97
C ASP A 117 9.63 5.08 5.90
N HIS A 118 10.22 4.01 5.38
CA HIS A 118 10.46 2.75 6.09
C HIS A 118 11.22 2.93 7.41
N ASN A 119 12.16 3.89 7.47
CA ASN A 119 12.94 4.15 8.68
C ASN A 119 12.07 4.73 9.79
N SER A 120 11.12 5.60 9.43
CA SER A 120 10.14 6.15 10.36
C SER A 120 9.14 5.08 10.84
N LEU A 121 8.80 4.10 10.00
CA LEU A 121 7.89 2.99 10.33
C LEU A 121 8.53 1.93 11.26
N THR A 122 9.83 1.72 11.18
CA THR A 122 10.58 0.72 11.98
C THR A 122 11.11 1.27 13.31
N LEU A 123 11.21 2.60 13.46
CA LEU A 123 11.74 3.24 14.68
C LEU A 123 10.93 2.89 15.95
N HIS A 124 9.62 2.62 15.81
CA HIS A 124 8.77 2.20 16.93
C HIS A 124 8.94 0.72 17.31
N SER A 125 9.46 -0.11 16.40
CA SER A 125 9.78 -1.53 16.62
C SER A 125 11.17 -1.72 17.23
N ALA A 126 12.07 -0.73 17.07
CA ALA A 126 13.48 -0.80 17.47
C ALA A 126 13.75 -0.60 18.97
N LYS A 127 12.74 -0.48 19.84
CA LYS A 127 12.96 -0.46 21.32
C LYS A 127 13.20 -1.85 21.93
N LYS A 128 13.44 -2.88 21.13
CA LYS A 128 13.73 -4.24 21.61
C LYS A 128 14.81 -4.98 20.80
N LYS A 129 15.97 -4.36 20.57
CA LYS A 129 17.21 -5.11 20.36
C LYS A 129 18.24 -4.63 21.39
N GLN A 130 18.24 -5.29 22.55
CA GLN A 130 19.45 -5.37 23.36
C GLN A 130 20.48 -6.15 22.54
N SER A 131 21.64 -5.52 22.37
CA SER A 131 22.93 -6.09 22.01
C SER A 131 23.02 -7.63 22.10
N SER A 132 23.17 -8.29 20.96
CA SER A 132 23.96 -9.50 20.85
C SER A 132 24.90 -9.33 19.67
N ASP A 133 26.19 -9.33 19.98
CA ASP A 133 27.30 -9.43 19.04
C ASP A 133 27.15 -10.65 18.14
N GLY A 134 27.50 -10.49 16.87
CA GLY A 134 27.74 -11.61 15.96
C GLY A 134 26.47 -12.24 15.40
N ASP A 135 25.98 -11.65 14.32
CA ASP A 135 25.80 -12.33 13.04
C ASP A 135 25.36 -11.25 12.05
N ASP A 136 26.15 -11.10 10.98
CA ASP A 136 25.72 -10.41 9.78
C ASP A 136 24.53 -11.22 9.22
N ASP A 137 23.33 -10.92 9.73
CA ASP A 137 22.09 -11.20 9.01
C ASP A 137 22.20 -10.38 7.72
N GLU A 138 22.71 -11.02 6.67
CA GLU A 138 22.47 -10.65 5.27
C GLU A 138 20.95 -10.53 5.10
N GLY A 139 20.42 -9.36 5.43
CA GLY A 139 18.99 -9.10 5.45
C GLY A 139 18.46 -9.10 4.03
N THR A 140 17.93 -10.25 3.61
CA THR A 140 17.22 -10.59 2.39
C THR A 140 15.94 -9.77 2.16
N ASN A 141 15.99 -8.44 2.25
CA ASN A 141 14.91 -7.60 1.78
C ASN A 141 15.33 -6.98 0.46
N ASP A 142 15.03 -7.71 -0.62
CA ASP A 142 15.18 -7.22 -2.00
C ASP A 142 14.33 -5.95 -2.23
N PHE A 143 13.35 -5.67 -1.37
CA PHE A 143 12.50 -4.48 -1.44
C PHE A 143 12.87 -3.46 -0.34
N ASN A 144 13.10 -2.21 -0.75
CA ASN A 144 13.58 -1.13 0.13
C ASN A 144 12.54 0.00 0.33
N THR A 145 11.39 -0.09 -0.34
CA THR A 145 10.39 0.98 -0.40
C THR A 145 9.00 0.42 -0.15
N LEU A 146 8.26 1.03 0.78
CA LEU A 146 6.84 0.75 0.99
C LEU A 146 6.01 1.86 0.33
N LEU A 147 5.09 1.48 -0.53
CA LEU A 147 4.18 2.38 -1.22
C LEU A 147 2.78 2.28 -0.61
N LEU A 148 2.17 3.44 -0.38
CA LEU A 148 0.74 3.57 -0.18
C LEU A 148 0.09 4.01 -1.49
N ILE A 149 -0.76 3.15 -2.04
CA ILE A 149 -1.48 3.37 -3.29
C ILE A 149 -2.95 3.57 -2.94
N ILE A 150 -3.53 4.66 -3.43
CA ILE A 150 -4.92 5.01 -3.15
C ILE A 150 -5.71 5.01 -4.45
N ILE A 151 -6.76 4.19 -4.52
CA ILE A 151 -7.59 4.00 -5.70
C ILE A 151 -9.02 4.42 -5.36
N PRO A 152 -9.61 5.36 -6.11
CA PRO A 152 -11.01 5.69 -5.92
C PRO A 152 -11.88 4.58 -6.52
N MET A 153 -12.99 4.25 -5.87
CA MET A 153 -13.82 3.10 -6.24
C MET A 153 -14.48 3.24 -7.62
N ASP A 154 -14.62 4.46 -8.15
CA ASP A 154 -15.10 4.72 -9.50
C ASP A 154 -14.12 4.24 -10.59
N ARG A 155 -12.82 4.16 -10.29
CA ARG A 155 -11.76 3.62 -11.17
C ARG A 155 -11.48 2.14 -10.97
N PHE A 156 -12.11 1.51 -9.98
CA PHE A 156 -11.83 0.12 -9.63
C PHE A 156 -12.15 -0.85 -10.79
N HIS A 157 -13.23 -0.59 -11.53
CA HIS A 157 -13.59 -1.42 -12.68
C HIS A 157 -12.57 -1.34 -13.81
N ASP A 158 -12.05 -0.14 -14.10
CA ASP A 158 -11.02 0.07 -15.12
C ASP A 158 -9.71 -0.62 -14.72
N MET A 159 -9.36 -0.56 -13.44
CA MET A 159 -8.20 -1.26 -12.87
C MET A 159 -8.34 -2.78 -13.04
N LEU A 160 -9.51 -3.37 -12.72
CA LEU A 160 -9.76 -4.80 -12.92
C LEU A 160 -9.63 -5.19 -14.39
N THR A 161 -10.14 -4.35 -15.30
CA THR A 161 -10.07 -4.58 -16.75
C THR A 161 -8.61 -4.55 -17.23
N SER A 162 -7.82 -3.58 -16.76
CA SER A 162 -6.38 -3.48 -17.04
C SER A 162 -5.64 -4.74 -16.59
N LEU A 163 -5.84 -5.18 -15.34
CA LEU A 163 -5.28 -6.42 -14.81
C LEU A 163 -5.67 -7.64 -15.66
N ALA A 164 -6.95 -7.80 -15.99
CA ALA A 164 -7.43 -8.96 -16.75
C ALA A 164 -6.91 -9.02 -18.19
N SER A 165 -6.57 -7.89 -18.80
CA SER A 165 -6.02 -7.84 -20.18
C SER A 165 -4.55 -8.26 -20.29
N HIS A 166 -3.85 -8.40 -19.16
CA HIS A 166 -2.44 -8.80 -19.07
C HIS A 166 -2.27 -10.19 -18.45
N VAL A 167 -3.38 -10.92 -18.30
CA VAL A 167 -3.48 -12.29 -17.80
C VAL A 167 -3.52 -13.29 -18.96
#